data_AF-A0A7K4DUD7-F1
#
_entry.id   AF-A0A7K4DUD7-F1
#
_cell.length_a   1.000
_cell.length_b   1.000
_cell.length_c   1.000
_cell.angle_alpha   90.00
_cell.angle_beta   90.00
_cell.angle_gamma   90.00
#
_symmetry.space_group_name_H-M   'P 1'
#
loop_
_entity.id
_entity.type
_entity.pdbx_description
1 polymer ?
#
loop_
_entity_poly.entity_id
_entity_poly.type
_entity_poly.pdbx_seq_one_letter_code
_entity_poly.pdbx_strand_id
1 'polypeptide(L)'
;MGLLDRFSRTFDKYGYDLDGYDKNGYDKKGYDKNGYDKKGYDKNGYDKDGYNKKGFNKKGFDKKGFDKKGYKDGYDQDGFDFKGYNKDGYNKNGYDKKGYDKDGYDNRGFSIDGIHIDTKITFDKDGFNKKGYNKNGFNKDGYDKKGYNKNGFNKNGFNKNGFNKDGYDKKGYDKDGYDKDGYDKDGYDSNGYDKKGYDKDGYDGNGYDEDGYDRNGYDRLGYDHLGYDQEGYDQEGYNKFKKRKTHSD
;
A
#
# COMPACT_ATOMS: atom_id res chain seq x y z
N MET A 1 -89.87 26.87 29.64
CA MET A 1 -88.87 25.90 29.12
C MET A 1 -88.09 26.57 28.02
N GLY A 2 -86.77 26.68 28.19
CA GLY A 2 -85.86 27.34 27.25
C GLY A 2 -84.53 27.73 27.91
N LEU A 3 -84.09 26.93 28.90
CA LEU A 3 -82.66 26.87 29.24
C LEU A 3 -81.97 26.15 28.09
N LEU A 4 -80.77 26.60 27.72
CA LEU A 4 -79.86 26.06 26.69
C LEU A 4 -79.93 26.77 25.34
N ASP A 5 -79.56 28.05 25.29
CA ASP A 5 -78.73 28.49 24.17
C ASP A 5 -77.90 29.73 24.52
N ARG A 6 -76.71 29.86 23.91
CA ARG A 6 -75.71 30.93 24.04
C ARG A 6 -74.77 30.88 25.25
N PHE A 7 -73.90 29.88 25.28
CA PHE A 7 -72.47 30.20 25.46
C PHE A 7 -71.87 30.42 24.06
N SER A 8 -72.20 31.55 23.41
CA SER A 8 -71.37 31.97 22.28
C SER A 8 -70.02 32.34 22.88
N ARG A 9 -68.97 31.60 22.53
CA ARG A 9 -67.61 32.02 22.86
C ARG A 9 -67.42 33.39 22.20
N THR A 10 -67.50 34.45 22.97
CA THR A 10 -67.27 35.81 22.49
C THR A 10 -65.78 35.95 22.22
N PHE A 11 -65.42 36.10 20.95
CA PHE A 11 -64.04 36.35 20.53
C PHE A 11 -63.75 37.86 20.57
N ASP A 12 -62.53 38.22 20.97
CA ASP A 12 -62.03 39.60 20.97
C ASP A 12 -61.89 40.14 19.53
N LYS A 13 -61.51 41.42 19.39
CA LYS A 13 -61.27 42.07 18.09
C LYS A 13 -60.20 41.36 17.23
N TYR A 14 -59.36 40.53 17.85
CA TYR A 14 -58.29 39.78 17.20
C TYR A 14 -58.67 38.31 16.94
N GLY A 15 -59.89 37.89 17.28
CA GLY A 15 -60.42 36.55 17.04
C GLY A 15 -60.08 35.50 18.09
N TYR A 16 -59.73 35.91 19.33
CA TYR A 16 -59.41 35.02 20.45
C TYR A 16 -60.47 35.05 21.55
N ASP A 17 -60.80 33.91 22.17
CA ASP A 17 -61.71 33.84 23.31
C ASP A 17 -61.09 34.43 24.60
N LEU A 18 -61.87 34.45 25.69
CA LEU A 18 -61.41 34.94 27.00
C LEU A 18 -60.22 34.15 27.55
N ASP A 19 -60.05 32.89 27.14
CA ASP A 19 -58.91 32.05 27.52
C ASP A 19 -57.68 32.31 26.62
N GLY A 20 -57.81 33.15 25.59
CA GLY A 20 -56.74 33.52 24.66
C GLY A 20 -56.56 32.59 23.46
N TYR A 21 -57.57 31.81 23.08
CA TYR A 21 -57.53 30.84 21.98
C TYR A 21 -58.41 31.25 20.79
N ASP A 22 -57.92 31.03 19.58
CA ASP A 22 -58.65 31.31 18.34
C ASP A 22 -59.86 30.37 18.18
N LYS A 23 -60.68 30.61 17.16
CA LYS A 23 -61.84 29.73 16.82
C LYS A 23 -61.47 28.26 16.58
N ASN A 24 -60.21 27.97 16.26
CA ASN A 24 -59.70 26.62 16.03
C ASN A 24 -59.07 26.03 17.32
N GLY A 25 -59.08 26.77 18.42
CA GLY A 25 -58.56 26.35 19.72
C GLY A 25 -57.06 26.56 19.91
N TYR A 26 -56.41 27.47 19.19
CA TYR A 26 -54.97 27.76 19.29
C TYR A 26 -54.67 29.15 19.85
N ASP A 27 -53.70 29.26 20.74
CA ASP A 27 -53.23 30.52 21.30
C ASP A 27 -52.55 31.41 20.24
N LYS A 28 -52.20 32.65 20.62
CA LYS A 28 -51.46 33.59 19.74
C LYS A 28 -50.11 33.06 19.25
N LYS A 29 -49.54 32.06 19.93
CA LYS A 29 -48.29 31.39 19.55
C LYS A 29 -48.53 30.15 18.70
N GLY A 30 -49.79 29.80 18.41
CA GLY A 30 -50.20 28.70 17.56
C GLY A 30 -50.28 27.34 18.26
N TYR A 31 -50.43 27.30 19.60
CA TYR A 31 -50.52 26.07 20.39
C TYR A 31 -51.92 25.87 20.98
N ASP A 32 -52.41 24.63 20.99
CA ASP A 32 -53.69 24.26 21.59
C ASP A 32 -53.65 24.37 23.12
N LYS A 33 -54.80 24.14 23.79
CA LYS A 33 -54.90 24.12 25.26
C LYS A 33 -53.98 23.09 25.93
N ASN A 34 -53.54 22.08 25.20
CA ASN A 34 -52.60 21.06 25.68
C ASN A 34 -51.14 21.41 25.35
N GLY A 35 -50.88 22.57 24.73
CA GLY A 35 -49.56 23.06 24.39
C GLY A 35 -48.97 22.49 23.09
N TYR A 36 -49.77 21.97 22.16
CA TYR A 36 -49.34 21.39 20.89
C TYR A 36 -49.72 22.27 19.69
N ASP A 37 -48.82 22.40 18.73
CA ASP A 37 -49.07 23.12 17.49
C ASP A 37 -50.09 22.39 16.60
N LYS A 38 -50.50 23.02 15.48
CA LYS A 38 -51.41 22.40 14.50
C LYS A 38 -50.90 21.09 13.90
N LYS A 39 -49.60 20.82 14.00
CA LYS A 39 -48.96 19.58 13.54
C LYS A 39 -48.83 18.55 14.67
N GLY A 40 -49.32 18.87 15.87
CA GLY A 40 -49.31 17.99 17.04
C GLY A 40 -48.01 17.99 17.82
N TYR A 41 -47.14 19.01 17.70
CA TYR A 41 -45.85 19.10 18.40
C TYR A 41 -45.85 20.18 19.48
N ASP A 42 -45.26 19.87 20.63
CA ASP A 42 -45.06 20.81 21.72
C ASP A 42 -44.06 21.92 21.34
N LYS A 43 -43.88 22.91 22.23
CA LYS A 43 -42.91 24.00 22.04
C LYS A 43 -41.46 23.53 21.88
N ASN A 44 -41.15 22.31 22.32
CA ASN A 44 -39.83 21.69 22.18
C ASN A 44 -39.73 20.84 20.89
N GLY A 45 -40.80 20.77 20.09
CA GLY A 45 -40.86 20.03 18.85
C GLY A 45 -41.13 18.54 18.99
N TYR A 46 -41.77 18.08 20.07
CA TYR A 46 -42.12 16.68 20.34
C TYR A 46 -43.63 16.46 20.31
N ASP A 47 -44.07 15.35 19.72
CA ASP A 47 -45.46 14.94 19.69
C ASP A 47 -45.98 14.50 21.08
N LYS A 48 -47.24 14.11 21.15
CA LYS A 48 -47.87 13.60 22.40
C LYS A 48 -47.20 12.34 22.94
N ASP A 49 -46.57 11.56 22.07
CA ASP A 49 -45.81 10.36 22.46
C ASP A 49 -44.36 10.71 22.88
N GLY A 50 -43.96 11.98 22.78
CA GLY A 50 -42.63 12.46 23.14
C GLY A 50 -41.58 12.29 22.05
N TYR A 51 -41.97 12.19 20.78
CA TYR A 51 -41.08 12.02 19.61
C TYR A 51 -41.07 13.26 18.72
N ASN A 52 -39.89 13.64 18.23
CA ASN A 52 -39.75 14.75 17.31
C ASN A 52 -40.24 14.39 15.90
N LYS A 53 -40.25 15.36 14.99
CA LYS A 53 -40.62 15.16 13.56
C LYS A 53 -39.81 14.09 12.83
N LYS A 54 -38.62 13.75 13.32
CA LYS A 54 -37.77 12.68 12.78
C LYS A 54 -38.04 11.32 13.44
N GLY A 55 -39.00 11.24 14.36
CA GLY A 55 -39.39 10.02 15.06
C GLY A 55 -38.49 9.65 16.24
N PHE A 56 -37.68 10.58 16.78
CA PHE A 56 -36.79 10.32 17.91
C PHE A 56 -37.23 11.04 19.18
N ASN A 57 -37.14 10.37 20.32
CA ASN A 57 -37.40 10.95 21.63
C ASN A 57 -36.28 11.90 22.07
N LYS A 58 -36.45 12.55 23.23
CA LYS A 58 -35.45 13.49 23.80
C LYS A 58 -34.07 12.86 24.01
N LYS A 59 -34.00 11.54 24.23
CA LYS A 59 -32.75 10.78 24.38
C LYS A 59 -32.14 10.35 23.03
N GLY A 60 -32.81 10.63 21.91
CA GLY A 60 -32.32 10.31 20.57
C GLY A 60 -32.65 8.90 20.08
N PHE A 61 -33.60 8.21 20.71
CA PHE A 61 -34.06 6.88 20.32
C PHE A 61 -35.40 6.92 19.61
N ASP A 62 -35.59 6.07 18.61
CA ASP A 62 -36.84 5.91 17.90
C ASP A 62 -37.90 5.13 18.72
N LYS A 63 -39.10 4.93 18.17
CA LYS A 63 -40.17 4.16 18.85
C LYS A 63 -39.80 2.70 19.13
N LYS A 64 -38.82 2.13 18.40
CA LYS A 64 -38.32 0.76 18.58
C LYS A 64 -37.12 0.67 19.54
N GLY A 65 -36.55 1.82 19.92
CA GLY A 65 -35.40 1.95 20.81
C GLY A 65 -34.05 2.00 20.08
N PHE A 66 -34.03 2.19 18.76
CA PHE A 66 -32.78 2.39 18.01
C PHE A 66 -32.37 3.85 18.06
N ASP A 67 -31.07 4.09 18.20
CA ASP A 67 -30.48 5.42 18.11
C ASP A 67 -30.50 5.96 16.67
N LYS A 68 -30.05 7.20 16.48
CA LYS A 68 -29.98 7.83 15.15
C LYS A 68 -29.08 7.10 14.16
N LYS A 69 -28.18 6.22 14.62
CA LYS A 69 -27.31 5.40 13.79
C LYS A 69 -27.90 4.02 13.52
N GLY A 70 -29.08 3.72 14.06
CA GLY A 70 -29.75 2.43 13.89
C GLY A 70 -29.30 1.37 14.89
N TYR A 71 -28.72 1.75 16.03
CA TYR A 71 -28.26 0.81 17.06
C TYR A 71 -29.14 0.84 18.31
N LYS A 72 -29.51 -0.34 18.79
CA LYS A 72 -30.21 -0.58 20.06
C LYS A 72 -29.35 -1.49 20.91
N ASP A 73 -29.06 -1.07 22.14
CA ASP A 73 -28.17 -1.80 23.06
C ASP A 73 -26.79 -2.13 22.45
N GLY A 74 -26.30 -1.28 21.54
CA GLY A 74 -25.03 -1.44 20.86
C GLY A 74 -25.06 -2.28 19.57
N TYR A 75 -26.22 -2.80 19.16
CA TYR A 75 -26.39 -3.64 17.97
C TYR A 75 -27.36 -3.04 16.96
N ASP A 76 -27.11 -3.23 15.68
CA ASP A 76 -28.01 -2.87 14.60
C ASP A 76 -29.25 -3.78 14.56
N GLN A 77 -30.15 -3.53 13.60
CA GLN A 77 -31.37 -4.32 13.43
C GLN A 77 -31.08 -5.80 13.07
N ASP A 78 -29.92 -6.09 12.47
CA ASP A 78 -29.47 -7.43 12.14
C ASP A 78 -28.75 -8.11 13.33
N GLY A 79 -28.59 -7.41 14.45
CA GLY A 79 -27.93 -7.91 15.66
C GLY A 79 -26.41 -7.82 15.64
N PHE A 80 -25.82 -6.95 14.83
CA PHE A 80 -24.37 -6.73 14.73
C PHE A 80 -23.95 -5.40 15.36
N ASP A 81 -22.84 -5.41 16.08
CA ASP A 81 -22.23 -4.22 16.65
C ASP A 81 -21.67 -3.31 15.55
N PHE A 82 -21.19 -2.13 15.95
CA PHE A 82 -20.58 -1.17 15.02
C PHE A 82 -19.30 -1.68 14.33
N LYS A 83 -18.72 -2.79 14.82
CA LYS A 83 -17.57 -3.48 14.20
C LYS A 83 -18.03 -4.62 13.27
N GLY A 84 -19.34 -4.85 13.16
CA GLY A 84 -19.92 -5.89 12.32
C GLY A 84 -19.93 -7.27 12.96
N TYR A 85 -19.88 -7.39 14.28
CA TYR A 85 -19.92 -8.65 15.02
C TYR A 85 -21.19 -8.78 15.86
N ASN A 86 -21.80 -9.95 15.84
CA ASN A 86 -22.95 -10.25 16.69
C ASN A 86 -22.53 -10.40 18.16
N LYS A 87 -23.51 -10.62 19.03
CA LYS A 87 -23.28 -10.80 20.47
C LYS A 87 -22.38 -11.99 20.82
N ASP A 88 -22.35 -13.01 19.96
CA ASP A 88 -21.46 -14.18 20.09
C ASP A 88 -20.03 -13.88 19.59
N GLY A 89 -19.78 -12.70 19.00
CA GLY A 89 -18.48 -12.29 18.49
C GLY A 89 -18.18 -12.73 17.04
N TYR A 90 -19.20 -13.10 16.25
CA TYR A 90 -19.06 -13.54 14.85
C TYR A 90 -19.62 -12.50 13.88
N ASN A 91 -18.94 -12.32 12.75
CA ASN A 91 -19.37 -11.43 11.68
C ASN A 91 -20.54 -12.01 10.87
N LYS A 92 -21.06 -11.25 9.89
CA LYS A 92 -22.16 -11.69 9.02
C LYS A 92 -21.88 -12.98 8.25
N ASN A 93 -20.60 -13.31 8.02
CA ASN A 93 -20.17 -14.54 7.35
C ASN A 93 -19.95 -15.70 8.34
N GLY A 94 -20.21 -15.49 9.64
CA GLY A 94 -20.07 -16.51 10.67
C GLY A 94 -18.65 -16.70 11.19
N TYR A 95 -17.74 -15.76 10.98
CA TYR A 95 -16.34 -15.83 11.46
C TYR A 95 -16.07 -14.85 12.59
N ASP A 96 -15.29 -15.30 13.57
CA ASP A 96 -14.79 -14.48 14.66
C ASP A 96 -13.76 -13.45 14.18
N LYS A 97 -13.26 -12.63 15.11
CA LYS A 97 -12.21 -11.63 14.81
C LYS A 97 -10.90 -12.22 14.33
N LYS A 98 -10.65 -13.51 14.59
CA LYS A 98 -9.45 -14.23 14.14
C LYS A 98 -9.67 -14.93 12.80
N GLY A 99 -10.88 -14.88 12.24
CA GLY A 99 -11.24 -15.47 10.97
C GLY A 99 -11.64 -16.95 11.06
N TYR A 100 -12.08 -17.43 12.22
CA TYR A 100 -12.55 -18.79 12.43
C TYR A 100 -14.05 -18.85 12.68
N ASP A 101 -14.71 -19.87 12.13
CA ASP A 101 -16.12 -20.13 12.38
C ASP A 101 -16.36 -20.69 13.79
N LYS A 102 -17.62 -20.99 14.10
CA LYS A 102 -18.04 -21.57 15.39
C LYS A 102 -17.39 -22.93 15.67
N ASP A 103 -16.97 -23.65 14.64
CA ASP A 103 -16.32 -24.95 14.73
C ASP A 103 -14.78 -24.83 14.77
N GLY A 104 -14.24 -23.61 14.69
CA GLY A 104 -12.82 -23.31 14.80
C GLY A 104 -12.05 -23.42 13.49
N TYR A 105 -12.70 -23.33 12.33
CA TYR A 105 -12.08 -23.42 11.01
C TYR A 105 -12.10 -22.10 10.25
N ASP A 106 -11.05 -21.82 9.49
CA ASP A 106 -10.99 -20.67 8.58
C ASP A 106 -11.87 -20.91 7.33
N ASN A 107 -12.00 -19.88 6.50
CA ASN A 107 -12.78 -19.94 5.26
C ASN A 107 -12.27 -20.92 4.20
N ARG A 108 -11.13 -21.59 4.45
CA ARG A 108 -10.57 -22.66 3.61
C ARG A 108 -10.60 -24.00 4.34
N GLY A 109 -11.35 -24.09 5.43
CA GLY A 109 -11.52 -25.32 6.20
C GLY A 109 -10.33 -25.68 7.07
N PHE A 110 -9.40 -24.78 7.37
CA PHE A 110 -8.26 -25.07 8.25
C PHE A 110 -8.47 -24.59 9.67
N SER A 111 -8.21 -25.46 10.63
CA SER A 111 -8.19 -25.11 12.05
C SER A 111 -7.07 -24.11 12.38
N ILE A 112 -7.05 -23.65 13.62
CA ILE A 112 -5.95 -22.80 14.12
C ILE A 112 -4.59 -23.50 14.02
N ASP A 113 -4.55 -24.81 14.25
CA ASP A 113 -3.37 -25.66 14.13
C ASP A 113 -3.02 -26.01 12.67
N GLY A 114 -3.83 -25.55 11.72
CA GLY A 114 -3.62 -25.78 10.29
C GLY A 114 -4.04 -27.18 9.82
N ILE A 115 -4.91 -27.86 10.57
CA ILE A 115 -5.51 -29.13 10.17
C ILE A 115 -6.78 -28.86 9.36
N HIS A 116 -6.89 -29.46 8.17
CA HIS A 116 -8.03 -29.29 7.29
C HIS A 116 -9.21 -30.16 7.72
N ILE A 117 -10.42 -29.59 7.68
CA ILE A 117 -11.66 -30.19 8.18
C ILE A 117 -11.98 -31.53 7.52
N ASP A 118 -11.76 -31.66 6.21
CA ASP A 118 -12.13 -32.87 5.47
C ASP A 118 -11.08 -33.98 5.55
N THR A 119 -9.81 -33.63 5.45
CA THR A 119 -8.71 -34.60 5.27
C THR A 119 -8.08 -34.98 6.61
N LYS A 120 -8.35 -34.21 7.67
CA LYS A 120 -7.77 -34.35 9.02
C LYS A 120 -6.23 -34.31 9.05
N ILE A 121 -5.63 -33.71 8.02
CA ILE A 121 -4.18 -33.47 7.90
C ILE A 121 -3.92 -31.99 7.57
N THR A 122 -2.67 -31.60 7.42
CA THR A 122 -2.27 -30.20 7.13
C THR A 122 -2.53 -29.73 5.69
N PHE A 123 -3.19 -30.55 4.87
CA PHE A 123 -3.46 -30.28 3.46
C PHE A 123 -4.95 -30.45 3.15
N ASP A 124 -5.50 -29.59 2.29
CA ASP A 124 -6.85 -29.72 1.75
C ASP A 124 -6.97 -30.90 0.77
N LYS A 125 -8.17 -31.10 0.21
CA LYS A 125 -8.42 -32.14 -0.81
C LYS A 125 -7.61 -31.94 -2.09
N ASP A 126 -7.21 -30.70 -2.39
CA ASP A 126 -6.36 -30.36 -3.53
C ASP A 126 -4.86 -30.57 -3.22
N GLY A 127 -4.51 -30.95 -1.98
CA GLY A 127 -3.15 -31.19 -1.54
C GLY A 127 -2.36 -29.93 -1.16
N PHE A 128 -3.02 -28.81 -0.85
CA PHE A 128 -2.41 -27.55 -0.43
C PHE A 128 -2.66 -27.27 1.05
N ASN A 129 -1.67 -26.68 1.73
CA ASN A 129 -1.80 -26.31 3.13
C ASN A 129 -2.54 -24.98 3.31
N LYS A 130 -2.74 -24.58 4.59
CA LYS A 130 -3.31 -23.27 4.96
C LYS A 130 -2.56 -22.07 4.36
N LYS A 131 -1.34 -22.19 3.85
CA LYS A 131 -0.62 -21.10 3.17
C LYS A 131 -0.72 -21.19 1.64
N GLY A 132 -1.44 -22.18 1.11
CA GLY A 132 -1.62 -22.41 -0.31
C GLY A 132 -0.46 -23.16 -0.97
N TYR A 133 0.36 -23.90 -0.21
CA TYR A 133 1.50 -24.65 -0.74
C TYR A 133 1.30 -26.15 -0.57
N ASN A 134 1.68 -26.91 -1.59
CA ASN A 134 1.68 -28.36 -1.53
C ASN A 134 2.83 -28.89 -0.65
N LYS A 135 2.88 -30.22 -0.49
CA LYS A 135 3.93 -30.91 0.30
C LYS A 135 5.36 -30.60 -0.12
N ASN A 136 5.56 -30.25 -1.40
CA ASN A 136 6.86 -29.89 -1.96
C ASN A 136 7.17 -28.38 -1.82
N GLY A 137 6.28 -27.61 -1.19
CA GLY A 137 6.46 -26.18 -0.97
C GLY A 137 6.09 -25.29 -2.17
N PHE A 138 5.34 -25.80 -3.16
CA PHE A 138 4.91 -25.03 -4.32
C PHE A 138 3.41 -24.70 -4.27
N ASN A 139 3.05 -23.50 -4.71
CA ASN A 139 1.66 -23.06 -4.82
C ASN A 139 0.96 -23.70 -6.04
N LYS A 140 -0.32 -23.36 -6.23
CA LYS A 140 -1.13 -23.86 -7.38
C LYS A 140 -0.51 -23.52 -8.74
N ASP A 141 0.24 -22.42 -8.83
CA ASP A 141 0.95 -22.00 -10.05
C ASP A 141 2.34 -22.67 -10.21
N GLY A 142 2.75 -23.52 -9.27
CA GLY A 142 4.03 -24.23 -9.31
C GLY A 142 5.24 -23.43 -8.81
N TYR A 143 5.03 -22.34 -8.05
CA TYR A 143 6.09 -21.50 -7.49
C TYR A 143 6.20 -21.64 -5.97
N ASP A 144 7.43 -21.62 -5.47
CA ASP A 144 7.72 -21.63 -4.04
C ASP A 144 7.39 -20.27 -3.38
N LYS A 145 7.60 -20.18 -2.06
CA LYS A 145 7.38 -18.94 -1.31
C LYS A 145 8.25 -17.77 -1.79
N LYS A 146 9.38 -18.04 -2.44
CA LYS A 146 10.29 -17.04 -3.00
C LYS A 146 9.93 -16.67 -4.44
N GLY A 147 8.90 -17.29 -5.01
CA GLY A 147 8.43 -17.03 -6.37
C GLY A 147 9.20 -17.79 -7.44
N TYR A 148 9.90 -18.88 -7.11
CA TYR A 148 10.65 -19.71 -8.06
C TYR A 148 9.99 -21.07 -8.25
N ASN A 149 9.96 -21.54 -9.49
CA ASN A 149 9.50 -22.87 -9.83
C ASN A 149 10.52 -23.94 -9.39
N LYS A 150 10.18 -25.21 -9.61
CA LYS A 150 11.06 -26.35 -9.29
C LYS A 150 12.45 -26.27 -9.96
N ASN A 151 12.57 -25.57 -11.08
CA ASN A 151 13.82 -25.38 -11.81
C ASN A 151 14.59 -24.13 -11.34
N GLY A 152 14.10 -23.41 -10.32
CA GLY A 152 14.76 -22.23 -9.78
C GLY A 152 14.51 -20.94 -10.57
N PHE A 153 13.48 -20.89 -11.43
CA PHE A 153 13.14 -19.71 -12.23
C PHE A 153 11.83 -19.08 -11.79
N ASN A 154 11.79 -17.75 -11.76
CA ASN A 154 10.58 -16.99 -11.46
C ASN A 154 9.62 -16.97 -12.66
N LYS A 155 8.46 -16.33 -12.50
CA LYS A 155 7.43 -16.22 -13.55
C LYS A 155 7.92 -15.55 -14.83
N ASN A 156 8.97 -14.73 -14.74
CA ASN A 156 9.60 -14.07 -15.88
C ASN A 156 10.74 -14.89 -16.49
N GLY A 157 10.98 -16.11 -16.01
CA GLY A 157 12.03 -16.99 -16.52
C GLY A 157 13.43 -16.73 -15.98
N PHE A 158 13.59 -15.92 -14.92
CA PHE A 158 14.89 -15.57 -14.34
C PHE A 158 15.12 -16.26 -12.99
N ASN A 159 16.35 -16.70 -12.75
CA ASN A 159 16.78 -17.28 -11.49
C ASN A 159 17.02 -16.20 -10.42
N LYS A 160 17.43 -16.63 -9.22
CA LYS A 160 17.68 -15.73 -8.10
C LYS A 160 18.76 -14.69 -8.36
N ASN A 161 19.70 -14.98 -9.26
CA ASN A 161 20.77 -14.08 -9.65
C ASN A 161 20.36 -13.15 -10.80
N GLY A 162 19.12 -13.24 -11.30
CA GLY A 162 18.62 -12.40 -12.38
C GLY A 162 18.90 -12.92 -13.78
N PHE A 163 19.38 -14.17 -13.93
CA PHE A 163 19.73 -14.77 -15.22
C PHE A 163 18.69 -15.81 -15.66
N ASN A 164 18.41 -15.86 -16.96
CA ASN A 164 17.52 -16.84 -17.55
C ASN A 164 18.19 -18.21 -17.64
N LYS A 165 17.50 -19.19 -18.23
CA LYS A 165 18.03 -20.55 -18.40
C LYS A 165 19.29 -20.61 -19.27
N ASP A 166 19.42 -19.65 -20.18
CA ASP A 166 20.55 -19.55 -21.10
C ASP A 166 21.73 -18.76 -20.50
N GLY A 167 21.61 -18.27 -19.26
CA GLY A 167 22.68 -17.55 -18.56
C GLY A 167 22.67 -16.04 -18.75
N TYR A 168 21.64 -15.46 -19.38
CA TYR A 168 21.55 -14.02 -19.67
C TYR A 168 20.54 -13.28 -18.78
N ASP A 169 20.88 -12.06 -18.40
CA ASP A 169 20.03 -11.17 -17.64
C ASP A 169 18.88 -10.60 -18.49
N LYS A 170 18.04 -9.77 -17.89
CA LYS A 170 16.90 -9.16 -18.59
C LYS A 170 17.32 -8.27 -19.77
N LYS A 171 18.54 -7.74 -19.76
CA LYS A 171 19.10 -6.90 -20.82
C LYS A 171 19.85 -7.72 -21.89
N GLY A 172 19.99 -9.03 -21.68
CA GLY A 172 20.65 -9.93 -22.61
C GLY A 172 22.14 -10.13 -22.33
N TYR A 173 22.64 -9.74 -21.15
CA TYR A 173 24.04 -9.90 -20.77
C TYR A 173 24.26 -11.07 -19.82
N ASP A 174 25.35 -11.80 -19.99
CA ASP A 174 25.78 -12.86 -19.08
C ASP A 174 26.35 -12.28 -17.77
N LYS A 175 26.90 -13.16 -16.93
CA LYS A 175 27.44 -12.78 -15.62
C LYS A 175 28.71 -11.92 -15.73
N ASP A 176 29.47 -12.08 -16.80
CA ASP A 176 30.73 -11.38 -17.03
C ASP A 176 30.52 -10.05 -17.78
N GLY A 177 29.31 -9.82 -18.29
CA GLY A 177 28.88 -8.58 -18.91
C GLY A 177 28.83 -8.64 -20.43
N TYR A 178 28.95 -9.83 -21.04
CA TYR A 178 28.84 -10.04 -22.47
C TYR A 178 27.38 -10.27 -22.89
N ASP A 179 26.95 -9.60 -23.95
CA ASP A 179 25.66 -9.84 -24.55
C ASP A 179 25.61 -11.22 -25.22
N LYS A 180 24.43 -11.57 -25.74
CA LYS A 180 24.22 -12.86 -26.40
C LYS A 180 25.10 -13.08 -27.64
N ASP A 181 25.55 -12.00 -28.28
CA ASP A 181 26.38 -12.03 -29.48
C ASP A 181 27.89 -11.96 -29.14
N GLY A 182 28.24 -11.77 -27.87
CA GLY A 182 29.61 -11.78 -27.35
C GLY A 182 30.23 -10.39 -27.13
N TYR A 183 29.46 -9.31 -27.20
CA TYR A 183 29.93 -7.94 -26.96
C TYR A 183 29.74 -7.53 -25.50
N ASP A 184 30.75 -6.92 -24.87
CA ASP A 184 30.57 -6.46 -23.51
C ASP A 184 29.66 -5.21 -23.43
N LYS A 185 29.18 -4.91 -22.22
CA LYS A 185 28.34 -3.75 -21.94
C LYS A 185 29.04 -2.39 -22.17
N ASP A 186 30.36 -2.35 -22.14
CA ASP A 186 31.18 -1.13 -22.23
C ASP A 186 31.81 -0.93 -23.63
N GLY A 187 31.56 -1.84 -24.58
CA GLY A 187 32.02 -1.82 -25.96
C GLY A 187 33.33 -2.55 -26.26
N TYR A 188 33.99 -3.26 -25.33
CA TYR A 188 35.24 -3.97 -25.60
C TYR A 188 34.99 -5.42 -26.01
N ASP A 189 35.29 -5.72 -27.28
CA ASP A 189 35.43 -7.09 -27.76
C ASP A 189 36.83 -7.65 -27.43
N SER A 190 36.97 -8.97 -27.55
CA SER A 190 38.26 -9.67 -27.46
C SER A 190 39.29 -9.21 -28.51
N ASN A 191 38.93 -8.32 -29.45
CA ASN A 191 39.81 -7.73 -30.48
C ASN A 191 39.91 -6.19 -30.40
N GLY A 192 39.45 -5.58 -29.30
CA GLY A 192 39.56 -4.16 -28.94
C GLY A 192 39.14 -3.11 -29.97
N TYR A 193 37.87 -2.69 -29.97
CA TYR A 193 37.49 -1.37 -30.52
C TYR A 193 36.46 -0.63 -29.65
N ASP A 194 36.89 0.49 -29.05
CA ASP A 194 36.11 1.39 -28.18
C ASP A 194 35.26 2.39 -28.99
N LYS A 195 34.09 2.76 -28.46
CA LYS A 195 33.20 3.84 -28.92
C LYS A 195 33.81 5.25 -28.79
N LYS A 196 35.02 5.41 -28.25
CA LYS A 196 35.81 6.65 -28.32
C LYS A 196 37.31 6.38 -28.41
N GLY A 197 37.80 5.82 -29.52
CA GLY A 197 39.25 5.71 -29.70
C GLY A 197 39.67 5.19 -31.06
N TYR A 198 40.15 6.10 -31.90
CA TYR A 198 41.23 5.93 -32.86
C TYR A 198 41.28 4.60 -33.64
N ASP A 199 40.85 4.67 -34.89
CA ASP A 199 41.19 3.70 -35.93
C ASP A 199 42.72 3.62 -36.07
N LYS A 200 43.29 2.56 -35.50
CA LYS A 200 44.60 2.06 -35.89
C LYS A 200 44.39 1.40 -37.26
N ASP A 201 44.97 2.02 -38.29
CA ASP A 201 44.99 1.62 -39.71
C ASP A 201 44.05 2.39 -40.68
N GLY A 202 44.03 3.72 -40.55
CA GLY A 202 43.45 4.64 -41.55
C GLY A 202 44.44 5.71 -42.06
N TYR A 203 45.74 5.40 -42.12
CA TYR A 203 46.66 6.19 -42.94
C TYR A 203 46.66 5.60 -44.35
N ASP A 204 45.82 6.12 -45.23
CA ASP A 204 46.14 6.16 -46.66
C ASP A 204 45.63 7.48 -47.25
N GLY A 205 46.57 8.24 -47.79
CA GLY A 205 46.38 9.61 -48.27
C GLY A 205 45.46 9.66 -49.47
N ASN A 206 44.43 10.49 -49.38
CA ASN A 206 43.93 11.42 -50.41
C ASN A 206 42.61 12.00 -49.91
N GLY A 207 42.66 13.24 -49.43
CA GLY A 207 41.48 13.95 -48.94
C GLY A 207 41.87 15.20 -48.17
N TYR A 208 42.72 16.05 -48.76
CA TYR A 208 42.63 17.47 -48.46
C TYR A 208 41.24 17.94 -48.89
N ASP A 209 40.61 18.77 -48.05
CA ASP A 209 39.85 20.00 -48.39
C ASP A 209 39.19 20.46 -47.05
N GLU A 210 39.76 21.47 -46.39
CA GLU A 210 39.41 22.89 -46.54
C GLU A 210 38.11 23.23 -45.78
N ASP A 211 38.22 23.37 -44.44
CA ASP A 211 37.53 24.38 -43.61
C ASP A 211 37.53 23.97 -42.12
N GLY A 212 38.30 24.69 -41.29
CA GLY A 212 38.34 24.46 -39.85
C GLY A 212 39.39 25.27 -39.11
N TYR A 213 39.35 26.59 -39.31
CA TYR A 213 40.18 27.62 -38.71
C TYR A 213 40.60 27.41 -37.24
N ASP A 214 41.91 27.58 -37.01
CA ASP A 214 42.60 28.56 -36.15
C ASP A 214 41.96 29.04 -34.81
N ARG A 215 42.88 29.30 -33.86
CA ARG A 215 42.79 30.22 -32.72
C ARG A 215 41.99 29.82 -31.47
N ASN A 216 42.71 29.38 -30.43
CA ASN A 216 43.05 30.19 -29.23
C ASN A 216 43.30 29.29 -28.01
N GLY A 217 44.48 29.41 -27.39
CA GLY A 217 44.69 28.85 -26.06
C GLY A 217 46.15 28.73 -25.61
N TYR A 218 46.86 29.86 -25.60
CA TYR A 218 48.20 30.07 -25.01
C TYR A 218 48.55 29.22 -23.77
N ASP A 219 49.70 28.54 -23.87
CA ASP A 219 50.92 28.69 -23.04
C ASP A 219 50.77 29.21 -21.60
N ARG A 220 51.22 28.41 -20.61
CA ARG A 220 51.88 28.95 -19.39
C ARG A 220 52.66 27.89 -18.56
N LEU A 221 53.99 27.89 -18.71
CA LEU A 221 55.03 27.54 -17.71
C LEU A 221 55.14 26.04 -17.31
N GLY A 222 56.29 25.38 -17.29
CA GLY A 222 57.68 25.80 -17.46
C GLY A 222 58.62 24.71 -16.89
N TYR A 223 59.81 24.62 -17.50
CA TYR A 223 61.06 24.06 -16.98
C TYR A 223 61.22 22.52 -16.82
N ASP A 224 61.91 21.99 -17.83
CA ASP A 224 63.11 21.15 -17.78
C ASP A 224 63.92 21.24 -16.46
N HIS A 225 64.28 20.07 -15.92
CA HIS A 225 65.56 19.88 -15.23
C HIS A 225 66.07 18.44 -15.43
N LEU A 226 66.86 18.25 -16.49
CA LEU A 226 68.13 17.51 -16.55
C LEU A 226 68.35 16.31 -15.60
N GLY A 227 68.61 15.16 -16.24
CA GLY A 227 69.77 14.34 -15.94
C GLY A 227 69.47 13.02 -15.23
N TYR A 228 69.27 11.94 -16.01
CA TYR A 228 69.85 10.65 -15.67
C TYR A 228 70.15 9.90 -16.97
N ASP A 229 71.44 9.96 -17.30
CA ASP A 229 72.00 9.51 -18.54
C ASP A 229 72.30 8.03 -18.45
N GLN A 230 72.04 7.36 -19.57
CA GLN A 230 72.38 5.99 -19.86
C GLN A 230 73.86 5.96 -20.26
N GLU A 231 74.66 5.14 -19.56
CA GLU A 231 76.01 4.63 -19.89
C GLU A 231 77.08 4.89 -18.82
N GLY A 232 77.78 3.83 -18.39
CA GLY A 232 78.97 3.96 -17.54
C GLY A 232 79.27 2.74 -16.67
N TYR A 233 79.33 1.56 -17.26
CA TYR A 233 79.97 0.40 -16.64
C TYR A 233 81.50 0.57 -16.70
N ASP A 234 82.15 0.16 -15.62
CA ASP A 234 83.51 -0.39 -15.51
C ASP A 234 84.73 0.42 -15.01
N GLN A 235 85.35 -0.25 -14.01
CA GLN A 235 86.73 -0.30 -13.54
C GLN A 235 87.31 0.80 -12.62
N GLU A 236 87.71 0.34 -11.42
CA GLU A 236 88.66 0.96 -10.46
C GLU A 236 88.16 1.93 -9.38
N GLY A 237 87.31 1.42 -8.47
CA GLY A 237 87.07 2.01 -7.14
C GLY A 237 87.64 1.16 -5.98
N TYR A 238 88.95 0.89 -5.97
CA TYR A 238 89.61 0.09 -4.93
C TYR A 238 90.02 0.98 -3.73
N ASN A 239 89.35 0.88 -2.57
CA ASN A 239 89.98 0.54 -1.26
C ASN A 239 89.18 0.91 0.00
N LYS A 240 89.12 -0.09 0.90
CA LYS A 240 89.23 -0.03 2.39
C LYS A 240 88.16 0.73 3.20
N PHE A 241 87.31 -0.03 3.93
CA PHE A 241 87.55 -0.41 5.34
C PHE A 241 86.44 -1.31 5.94
N LYS A 242 86.87 -2.52 6.36
CA LYS A 242 86.48 -3.35 7.52
C LYS A 242 85.01 -3.66 7.89
N LYS A 243 84.78 -4.99 7.82
CA LYS A 243 84.22 -5.92 8.84
C LYS A 243 82.71 -5.89 9.19
N ARG A 244 82.04 -6.91 8.63
CA ARG A 244 81.20 -7.92 9.30
C ARG A 244 80.97 -7.75 10.82
N LYS A 245 79.69 -7.78 11.21
CA LYS A 245 79.17 -8.83 12.10
C LYS A 245 77.63 -8.88 12.07
N THR A 246 77.11 -9.98 11.55
CA THR A 246 75.88 -10.64 12.01
C THR A 246 76.04 -11.05 13.49
N HIS A 247 75.02 -10.86 14.33
CA HIS A 247 74.34 -11.92 15.12
C HIS A 247 73.21 -11.31 15.98
N SER A 248 72.09 -12.06 16.03
CA SER A 248 71.02 -12.24 17.06
C SER A 248 70.80 -11.14 18.12
N ASP A 249 69.58 -10.77 18.53
CA ASP A 249 68.28 -11.44 18.56
C ASP A 249 67.13 -10.52 18.11
#